data_AF-A0A820A1T0-F1
#
_entry.id   AF-A0A820A1T0-F1
#
_cell.length_a   1.000
_cell.length_b   1.000
_cell.length_c   1.000
_cell.angle_alpha   90.00
_cell.angle_beta   90.00
_cell.angle_gamma   90.00
#
_symmetry.space_group_name_H-M   'P 1'
#
loop_
_entity.id
_entity.type
_entity.pdbx_description
1 polymer ?
#
loop_
_entity_poly.entity_id
_entity_poly.type
_entity_poly.pdbx_seq_one_letter_code
_entity_poly.pdbx_strand_id
1 'polypeptide(L)'
;MTNRSFHAIRRSVIVTKDQKDEESEISIPISINERFSTIKHLVINHDCNINELTSILSHTPHLRHLTCKNLTETEETIKTVVLLKLVDLKYVCFGQCNIEFDELEVFIKRICSQLQIWRLKTECKTAYLDGNRWKRLIRRHMPQLREFHFDHHVDNDDMDILPDRESIDQFTSKFWTEQQWFFEFKNEAAQYVYSIHPYRERWYDYCEHDRNDVYVNESMLQQRSTYLDIFRQQATTNACRSSISRSQFTIGFYPPDFWNLSFIDDMKFSFLEAQFNHLSIQCRETPVDLLIEIIHLLPQLKSLELSSLPLAHSLLDSSSLSNNHDMDKDAKTKDEGGTNLKDDANN
;
A
#
# COMPACT_ATOMS: atom_id res chain seq x y z
N MET A 1 -65.94 22.40 -41.85
CA MET A 1 -65.38 21.16 -42.45
C MET A 1 -64.61 20.44 -41.34
N THR A 2 -65.31 19.56 -40.62
CA THR A 2 -65.10 18.08 -40.57
C THR A 2 -63.89 17.69 -39.71
N ASN A 3 -64.05 17.46 -38.40
CA ASN A 3 -64.41 16.17 -37.75
C ASN A 3 -63.50 14.99 -38.16
N ARG A 4 -62.75 14.42 -37.21
CA ARG A 4 -62.60 12.96 -37.05
C ARG A 4 -61.95 12.56 -35.71
N SER A 5 -62.82 12.08 -34.84
CA SER A 5 -62.58 11.08 -33.80
C SER A 5 -62.04 9.78 -34.39
N PHE A 6 -61.21 9.04 -33.64
CA PHE A 6 -61.08 7.60 -33.79
C PHE A 6 -61.04 6.89 -32.43
N HIS A 7 -61.83 5.83 -32.39
CA HIS A 7 -62.10 4.93 -31.28
C HIS A 7 -60.96 3.93 -30.99
N ALA A 8 -60.80 3.66 -29.69
CA ALA A 8 -60.56 2.39 -28.99
C ALA A 8 -60.11 1.12 -29.75
N ILE A 9 -59.10 0.43 -29.16
CA ILE A 9 -59.10 -1.03 -29.05
C ILE A 9 -58.74 -1.44 -27.61
N ARG A 10 -59.72 -2.08 -26.95
CA ARG A 10 -59.57 -2.90 -25.75
C ARG A 10 -58.78 -4.17 -26.10
N ARG A 11 -57.78 -4.52 -25.29
CA ARG A 11 -57.42 -5.93 -25.06
C ARG A 11 -57.37 -6.19 -23.56
N SER A 12 -58.41 -6.89 -23.12
CA SER A 12 -58.50 -7.59 -21.84
C SER A 12 -57.53 -8.77 -21.86
N VAL A 13 -56.59 -8.79 -20.92
CA VAL A 13 -55.81 -9.98 -20.59
C VAL A 13 -56.25 -10.41 -19.20
N ILE A 14 -56.91 -11.56 -19.16
CA ILE A 14 -57.20 -12.33 -17.96
C ILE A 14 -55.93 -13.13 -17.68
N VAL A 15 -55.25 -12.87 -16.56
CA VAL A 15 -54.32 -13.83 -15.96
C VAL A 15 -54.77 -14.08 -14.53
N THR A 16 -54.84 -15.36 -14.25
CA THR A 16 -55.36 -16.05 -13.09
C THR A 16 -54.52 -15.79 -11.84
N LYS A 17 -55.23 -15.75 -10.71
CA LYS A 17 -54.70 -15.77 -9.35
C LYS A 17 -53.79 -16.98 -9.14
N ASP A 18 -52.57 -16.74 -8.68
CA ASP A 18 -51.87 -17.62 -7.77
C ASP A 18 -51.33 -16.77 -6.62
N GLN A 19 -51.96 -16.97 -5.46
CA GLN A 19 -51.62 -16.36 -4.17
C GLN A 19 -50.39 -17.10 -3.64
N LYS A 20 -49.26 -16.40 -3.54
CA LYS A 20 -48.06 -16.87 -2.84
C LYS A 20 -47.59 -15.74 -1.95
N ASP A 21 -47.31 -16.11 -0.71
CA ASP A 21 -47.13 -15.23 0.46
C ASP A 21 -46.23 -14.02 0.19
N GLU A 22 -46.81 -12.83 0.36
CA GLU A 22 -46.10 -11.55 0.38
C GLU A 22 -45.32 -11.44 1.70
N GLU A 23 -44.11 -12.01 1.73
CA GLU A 23 -43.07 -11.49 2.62
C GLU A 23 -42.84 -10.04 2.21
N SER A 24 -43.15 -9.13 3.13
CA SER A 24 -42.98 -7.70 2.94
C SER A 24 -41.49 -7.40 2.89
N GLU A 25 -40.88 -7.50 1.72
CA GLU A 25 -39.57 -6.94 1.42
C GLU A 25 -39.67 -5.44 1.69
N ILE A 26 -39.27 -5.03 2.90
CA ILE A 26 -39.06 -3.64 3.24
C ILE A 26 -37.85 -3.20 2.42
N SER A 27 -38.11 -2.79 1.17
CA SER A 27 -37.15 -2.08 0.35
C SER A 27 -36.94 -0.70 0.97
N ILE A 28 -35.97 -0.62 1.87
CA ILE A 28 -35.49 0.67 2.35
C ILE A 28 -34.96 1.38 1.11
N PRO A 29 -35.45 2.59 0.78
CA PRO A 29 -34.87 3.36 -0.30
C PRO A 29 -33.44 3.68 0.09
N ILE A 30 -32.49 2.94 -0.48
CA ILE A 30 -31.08 3.31 -0.47
C ILE A 30 -31.03 4.61 -1.26
N SER A 31 -31.15 5.74 -0.56
CA SER A 31 -30.87 7.02 -1.19
C SER A 31 -29.36 7.00 -1.46
N ILE A 32 -29.00 6.66 -2.70
CA ILE A 32 -27.69 6.88 -3.31
C ILE A 32 -27.51 8.39 -3.52
N ASN A 33 -27.85 9.18 -2.49
CA ASN A 33 -27.33 10.52 -2.39
C ASN A 33 -25.84 10.31 -2.29
N GLU A 34 -25.10 10.84 -3.25
CA GLU A 34 -23.64 10.96 -3.34
C GLU A 34 -23.08 11.65 -2.09
N ARG A 35 -23.26 11.03 -0.92
CA ARG A 35 -22.84 11.54 0.36
C ARG A 35 -21.37 11.21 0.45
N PHE A 36 -20.58 12.15 -0.06
CA PHE A 36 -19.16 12.16 0.16
C PHE A 36 -18.84 11.97 1.63
N SER A 37 -17.82 11.16 1.90
CA SER A 37 -17.42 10.86 3.27
C SER A 37 -16.86 12.10 3.98
N THR A 38 -17.09 12.19 5.29
CA THR A 38 -16.49 13.24 6.14
C THR A 38 -15.10 12.87 6.66
N ILE A 39 -14.52 11.77 6.18
CA ILE A 39 -13.19 11.29 6.57
C ILE A 39 -12.15 12.37 6.27
N LYS A 40 -11.36 12.69 7.29
CA LYS A 40 -10.23 13.63 7.26
C LYS A 40 -8.89 12.93 7.40
N HIS A 41 -8.89 11.75 8.00
CA HIS A 41 -7.67 10.96 8.25
C HIS A 41 -7.87 9.54 7.72
N LEU A 42 -7.01 9.13 6.80
CA LEU A 42 -7.01 7.80 6.22
C LEU A 42 -5.61 7.21 6.37
N VAL A 43 -5.55 6.04 7.01
CA VAL A 43 -4.33 5.26 7.20
C VAL A 43 -4.56 3.88 6.60
N ILE A 44 -3.76 3.51 5.60
CA ILE A 44 -3.81 2.21 4.93
C ILE A 44 -2.48 1.51 5.21
N ASN A 45 -2.43 0.66 6.23
CA ASN A 45 -1.23 -0.11 6.58
C ASN A 45 -1.22 -1.48 5.89
N HIS A 46 -1.59 -1.51 4.61
CA HIS A 46 -1.60 -2.67 3.72
C HIS A 46 -0.92 -2.32 2.40
N ASP A 47 -0.69 -3.34 1.57
CA ASP A 47 -0.43 -3.14 0.15
C ASP A 47 -1.69 -2.58 -0.49
N CYS A 48 -1.52 -1.51 -1.25
CA CYS A 48 -2.59 -0.86 -1.98
C CYS A 48 -2.02 -0.41 -3.30
N ASN A 49 -2.63 -0.84 -4.40
CA ASN A 49 -2.18 -0.37 -5.70
C ASN A 49 -2.68 1.05 -5.98
N ILE A 50 -2.07 1.73 -6.94
CA ILE A 50 -2.41 3.14 -7.23
C ILE A 50 -3.85 3.35 -7.73
N ASN A 51 -4.45 2.36 -8.41
CA ASN A 51 -5.83 2.44 -8.89
C ASN A 51 -6.82 2.30 -7.72
N GLU A 52 -6.58 1.34 -6.85
CA GLU A 52 -7.30 1.15 -5.58
C GLU A 52 -7.28 2.40 -4.72
N LEU A 53 -6.09 2.96 -4.50
CA LEU A 53 -5.94 4.20 -3.74
C LEU A 53 -6.72 5.35 -4.41
N THR A 54 -6.64 5.48 -5.74
CA THR A 54 -7.39 6.47 -6.50
C THR A 54 -8.91 6.32 -6.30
N SER A 55 -9.42 5.10 -6.33
CA SER A 55 -10.84 4.80 -6.10
C SER A 55 -11.27 5.22 -4.69
N ILE A 56 -10.50 4.86 -3.66
CA ILE A 56 -10.77 5.24 -2.25
C ILE A 56 -10.77 6.77 -2.08
N LEU A 57 -9.79 7.45 -2.70
CA LEU A 57 -9.66 8.90 -2.63
C LEU A 57 -10.81 9.63 -3.33
N SER A 58 -11.41 9.04 -4.36
CA SER A 58 -12.57 9.64 -5.04
C SER A 58 -13.81 9.76 -4.13
N HIS A 59 -13.90 8.94 -3.08
CA HIS A 59 -14.98 8.94 -2.10
C HIS A 59 -14.67 9.71 -0.81
N THR A 60 -13.46 10.29 -0.70
CA THR A 60 -12.99 11.00 0.50
C THR A 60 -12.51 12.44 0.18
N PRO A 61 -13.35 13.32 -0.40
CA PRO A 61 -12.92 14.65 -0.86
C PRO A 61 -12.46 15.60 0.26
N HIS A 62 -12.86 15.34 1.50
CA HIS A 62 -12.48 16.13 2.68
C HIS A 62 -11.21 15.64 3.37
N LEU A 63 -10.49 14.69 2.76
CA LEU A 63 -9.30 14.10 3.33
C LEU A 63 -8.21 15.17 3.54
N ARG A 64 -7.64 15.18 4.74
CA ARG A 64 -6.55 16.10 5.15
C ARG A 64 -5.23 15.38 5.32
N HIS A 65 -5.29 14.10 5.69
CA HIS A 65 -4.15 13.28 6.03
C HIS A 65 -4.32 11.91 5.39
N LEU A 66 -3.36 11.54 4.55
CA LEU A 66 -3.24 10.23 3.94
C LEU A 66 -1.91 9.60 4.38
N THR A 67 -1.97 8.39 4.92
CA THR A 67 -0.81 7.52 5.08
C THR A 67 -1.10 6.20 4.38
N CYS A 68 -0.24 5.78 3.46
CA CYS A 68 -0.29 4.47 2.83
C CYS A 68 1.05 3.79 3.09
N LYS A 69 1.04 2.61 3.71
CA LYS A 69 2.25 1.89 4.07
C LYS A 69 2.98 1.43 2.83
N ASN A 70 2.31 0.70 1.94
CA ASN A 70 2.92 0.17 0.72
C ASN A 70 2.04 0.56 -0.48
N LEU A 71 2.59 1.38 -1.38
CA LEU A 71 1.94 1.77 -2.63
C LEU A 71 2.59 0.99 -3.77
N THR A 72 1.82 0.16 -4.46
CA THR A 72 2.31 -0.74 -5.50
C THR A 72 1.81 -0.36 -6.89
N GLU A 73 2.55 -0.80 -7.90
CA GLU A 73 2.18 -0.68 -9.30
C GLU A 73 0.99 -1.59 -9.62
N THR A 74 0.32 -1.26 -10.72
CA THR A 74 -0.82 -1.98 -11.26
C THR A 74 -0.45 -2.41 -12.68
N GLU A 75 -0.73 -3.65 -13.04
CA GLU A 75 -0.54 -4.10 -14.43
C GLU A 75 -1.44 -3.32 -15.40
N GLU A 76 -2.59 -2.85 -14.91
CA GLU A 76 -3.51 -2.02 -15.68
C GLU A 76 -3.03 -0.56 -15.68
N THR A 77 -2.76 -0.01 -16.88
CA THR A 77 -2.54 1.43 -17.05
C THR A 77 -3.60 2.22 -16.29
N ILE A 78 -3.19 3.24 -15.53
CA ILE A 78 -4.08 4.05 -14.68
C ILE A 78 -5.36 4.37 -15.43
N LYS A 79 -6.45 3.68 -15.06
CA LYS A 79 -7.75 3.82 -15.73
C LYS A 79 -8.16 5.29 -15.62
N THR A 80 -8.42 5.85 -16.78
CA THR A 80 -8.43 7.28 -17.09
C THR A 80 -9.55 8.06 -16.36
N VAL A 81 -9.25 9.32 -16.03
CA VAL A 81 -10.16 10.46 -15.74
C VAL A 81 -10.98 10.50 -14.44
N VAL A 82 -10.59 9.85 -13.34
CA VAL A 82 -11.19 10.22 -12.04
C VAL A 82 -10.62 11.56 -11.59
N LEU A 83 -11.46 12.61 -11.61
CA LEU A 83 -11.10 13.94 -11.13
C LEU A 83 -11.07 13.94 -9.60
N LEU A 84 -9.88 13.79 -9.02
CA LEU A 84 -9.69 13.90 -7.57
C LEU A 84 -9.70 15.39 -7.17
N LYS A 85 -10.68 15.77 -6.34
CA LYS A 85 -10.75 17.12 -5.74
C LYS A 85 -10.45 17.04 -4.24
N LEU A 86 -9.19 16.80 -3.90
CA LEU A 86 -8.71 16.73 -2.52
C LEU A 86 -8.23 18.11 -2.04
N VAL A 87 -9.14 19.08 -1.99
CA VAL A 87 -8.81 20.49 -1.70
C VAL A 87 -8.32 20.71 -0.26
N ASP A 88 -8.58 19.77 0.64
CA ASP A 88 -8.20 19.85 2.04
C ASP A 88 -6.92 19.04 2.37
N LEU A 89 -6.37 18.30 1.41
CA LEU A 89 -5.24 17.38 1.64
C LEU A 89 -3.95 18.15 1.91
N LYS A 90 -3.41 17.96 3.12
CA LYS A 90 -2.21 18.68 3.61
C LYS A 90 -1.04 17.77 3.90
N TYR A 91 -1.31 16.50 4.21
CA TYR A 91 -0.30 15.53 4.58
C TYR A 91 -0.47 14.26 3.76
N VAL A 92 0.62 13.82 3.13
CA VAL A 92 0.72 12.54 2.43
C VAL A 92 1.99 11.83 2.89
N CYS A 93 1.87 10.55 3.26
CA CYS A 93 3.00 9.69 3.58
C CYS A 93 2.87 8.37 2.84
N PHE A 94 3.88 8.04 2.03
CA PHE A 94 4.05 6.71 1.44
C PHE A 94 5.22 6.02 2.14
N GLY A 95 4.91 4.99 2.91
CA GLY A 95 5.88 4.26 3.73
C GLY A 95 6.87 3.46 2.90
N GLN A 96 6.41 2.93 1.77
CA GLN A 96 7.15 2.28 0.71
C GLN A 96 6.38 2.48 -0.59
N CYS A 97 7.05 2.94 -1.63
CA CYS A 97 6.44 3.33 -2.89
C CYS A 97 7.17 2.62 -4.03
N ASN A 98 6.52 1.57 -4.53
CA ASN A 98 7.00 0.72 -5.60
C ASN A 98 6.15 0.94 -6.88
N ILE A 99 6.09 2.19 -7.32
CA ILE A 99 5.47 2.58 -8.60
C ILE A 99 6.50 3.33 -9.44
N GLU A 100 6.36 3.27 -10.75
CA GLU A 100 7.20 4.08 -11.64
C GLU A 100 7.05 5.58 -11.35
N PHE A 101 8.14 6.33 -11.53
CA PHE A 101 8.10 7.77 -11.23
C PHE A 101 7.07 8.49 -12.10
N ASP A 102 6.95 8.12 -13.37
CA ASP A 102 6.00 8.71 -14.31
C ASP A 102 4.55 8.58 -13.81
N GLU A 103 4.22 7.42 -13.24
CA GLU A 103 2.92 7.15 -12.64
C GLU A 103 2.70 7.95 -11.36
N LEU A 104 3.69 7.96 -10.47
CA LEU A 104 3.65 8.79 -9.25
C LEU A 104 3.46 10.25 -9.60
N GLU A 105 4.18 10.75 -10.60
CA GLU A 105 4.12 12.13 -11.06
C GLU A 105 2.72 12.48 -11.57
N VAL A 106 2.10 11.60 -12.36
CA VAL A 106 0.71 11.78 -12.83
C VAL A 106 -0.26 11.78 -11.66
N PHE A 107 -0.11 10.84 -10.72
CA PHE A 107 -0.98 10.71 -9.56
C PHE A 107 -0.88 11.91 -8.62
N ILE A 108 0.33 12.30 -8.23
CA ILE A 108 0.54 13.37 -7.25
C ILE A 108 0.04 14.71 -7.78
N LYS A 109 0.21 14.99 -9.08
CA LYS A 109 -0.33 16.20 -9.76
C LYS A 109 -1.84 16.36 -9.57
N ARG A 110 -2.58 15.27 -9.34
CA ARG A 110 -4.04 15.30 -9.12
C ARG A 110 -4.42 15.68 -7.69
N ILE A 111 -3.53 15.46 -6.71
CA ILE A 111 -3.88 15.59 -5.28
C ILE A 111 -3.10 16.69 -4.54
N CYS A 112 -2.06 17.27 -5.13
CA CYS A 112 -1.03 17.99 -4.36
C CYS A 112 -1.18 19.52 -4.24
N SER A 113 -2.28 20.10 -4.75
CA SER A 113 -2.41 21.58 -4.83
C SER A 113 -2.32 22.32 -3.48
N GLN A 114 -2.68 21.65 -2.38
CA GLN A 114 -2.64 22.19 -1.01
C GLN A 114 -1.69 21.41 -0.09
N LEU A 115 -0.87 20.52 -0.65
CA LEU A 115 0.01 19.64 0.10
C LEU A 115 1.08 20.46 0.82
N GLN A 116 1.21 20.24 2.13
CA GLN A 116 2.16 20.95 2.99
C GLN A 116 3.29 20.04 3.47
N ILE A 117 2.98 18.77 3.69
CA ILE A 117 3.93 17.76 4.15
C ILE A 117 3.82 16.56 3.21
N TRP A 118 4.95 16.17 2.64
CA TRP A 118 5.04 14.96 1.85
C TRP A 118 6.23 14.12 2.29
N ARG A 119 5.93 12.87 2.66
CA ARG A 119 6.94 11.87 3.01
C ARG A 119 6.84 10.69 2.05
N LEU A 120 7.97 10.25 1.56
CA LEU A 120 8.06 9.23 0.53
C LEU A 120 9.28 8.36 0.80
N LYS A 121 9.10 7.04 0.80
CA LYS A 121 10.21 6.08 0.69
C LYS A 121 10.07 5.26 -0.57
N THR A 122 11.17 5.04 -1.30
CA THR A 122 11.17 4.22 -2.53
C THR A 122 12.38 3.29 -2.54
N GLU A 123 12.27 2.20 -3.28
CA GLU A 123 13.34 1.21 -3.50
C GLU A 123 13.68 1.08 -4.99
N CYS A 124 14.95 0.79 -5.29
CA CYS A 124 15.50 0.23 -6.54
C CYS A 124 15.24 0.94 -7.88
N LYS A 125 14.46 2.04 -7.94
CA LYS A 125 14.13 2.75 -9.19
C LYS A 125 14.94 4.04 -9.35
N THR A 126 15.93 4.07 -10.25
CA THR A 126 16.81 5.24 -10.52
C THR A 126 16.10 6.49 -11.01
N ALA A 127 14.93 6.35 -11.63
CA ALA A 127 14.13 7.49 -12.08
C ALA A 127 13.82 8.48 -10.92
N TYR A 128 13.81 7.98 -9.68
CA TYR A 128 13.62 8.79 -8.48
C TYR A 128 14.84 9.64 -8.07
N LEU A 129 16.00 9.41 -8.67
CA LEU A 129 17.25 10.12 -8.36
C LEU A 129 17.50 11.31 -9.29
N ASP A 130 16.56 11.66 -10.18
CA ASP A 130 16.58 12.93 -10.92
C ASP A 130 16.07 14.08 -10.03
N GLY A 131 16.99 14.71 -9.29
CA GLY A 131 16.70 15.86 -8.44
C GLY A 131 16.10 17.06 -9.19
N ASN A 132 16.43 17.24 -10.48
CA ASN A 132 15.84 18.30 -11.30
C ASN A 132 14.38 18.01 -11.66
N ARG A 133 14.01 16.75 -11.90
CA ARG A 133 12.63 16.32 -12.14
C ARG A 133 11.76 16.56 -10.92
N TRP A 134 12.24 16.14 -9.75
CA TRP A 134 11.63 16.46 -8.47
C TRP A 134 11.40 17.96 -8.28
N LYS A 135 12.44 18.77 -8.49
CA LYS A 135 12.36 20.24 -8.42
C LYS A 135 11.32 20.83 -9.35
N ARG A 136 11.21 20.35 -10.60
CA ARG A 136 10.17 20.80 -11.55
C ARG A 136 8.77 20.45 -11.06
N LEU A 137 8.58 19.22 -10.59
CA LEU A 137 7.32 18.72 -10.06
C LEU A 137 6.84 19.56 -8.86
N ILE A 138 7.71 19.71 -7.85
CA ILE A 138 7.37 20.42 -6.61
C ILE A 138 7.09 21.91 -6.87
N ARG A 139 7.97 22.61 -7.61
CA ARG A 139 7.79 24.04 -7.91
C ARG A 139 6.49 24.33 -8.65
N ARG A 140 6.08 23.43 -9.55
CA ARG A 140 4.92 23.65 -10.40
C ARG A 140 3.61 23.26 -9.73
N HIS A 141 3.61 22.21 -8.92
CA HIS A 141 2.38 21.57 -8.46
C HIS A 141 2.18 21.62 -6.94
N MET A 142 3.20 21.97 -6.16
CA MET A 142 3.15 21.94 -4.69
C MET A 142 3.67 23.25 -4.07
N PRO A 143 3.07 24.40 -4.42
CA PRO A 143 3.54 25.71 -3.96
C PRO A 143 3.41 25.92 -2.44
N GLN A 144 2.63 25.08 -1.75
CA GLN A 144 2.42 25.14 -0.30
C GLN A 144 3.28 24.12 0.47
N LEU A 145 4.16 23.36 -0.21
CA LEU A 145 4.99 22.35 0.41
C LEU A 145 6.01 23.00 1.34
N ARG A 146 5.99 22.61 2.60
CA ARG A 146 6.87 23.11 3.67
C ARG A 146 7.88 22.05 4.09
N GLU A 147 7.42 20.81 4.15
CA GLU A 147 8.22 19.66 4.56
C GLU A 147 8.18 18.61 3.45
N PHE A 148 9.37 18.21 3.01
CA PHE A 148 9.55 17.10 2.08
C PHE A 148 10.60 16.15 2.64
N HIS A 149 10.21 14.90 2.84
CA HIS A 149 11.09 13.84 3.29
C HIS A 149 11.13 12.76 2.23
N PHE A 150 12.32 12.49 1.70
CA PHE A 150 12.53 11.50 0.67
C PHE A 150 13.64 10.53 1.08
N ASP A 151 13.26 9.28 1.29
CA ASP A 151 14.17 8.17 1.55
C ASP A 151 14.23 7.29 0.28
N HIS A 152 15.42 7.03 -0.23
CA HIS A 152 15.63 6.09 -1.32
C HIS A 152 16.59 4.99 -0.90
N HIS A 153 16.19 3.76 -1.16
CA HIS A 153 16.96 2.56 -0.80
C HIS A 153 17.29 1.75 -2.04
N VAL A 154 18.50 1.19 -2.10
CA VAL A 154 18.93 0.27 -3.15
C VAL A 154 19.39 -1.01 -2.46
N ASP A 155 18.68 -2.10 -2.73
CA ASP A 155 18.96 -3.43 -2.19
C ASP A 155 20.17 -4.06 -2.90
N ASN A 156 20.79 -5.05 -2.24
CA ASN A 156 22.03 -5.69 -2.68
C ASN A 156 21.94 -6.45 -4.01
N ASP A 157 20.74 -6.82 -4.43
CA ASP A 157 20.56 -7.64 -5.63
C ASP A 157 20.67 -6.82 -6.94
N ASP A 158 20.58 -5.48 -6.85
CA ASP A 158 20.61 -4.56 -7.99
C ASP A 158 21.96 -3.83 -8.15
N MET A 159 23.07 -4.58 -8.07
CA MET A 159 24.45 -4.05 -8.14
C MET A 159 24.77 -3.25 -9.42
N ASP A 160 24.02 -3.49 -10.49
CA ASP A 160 24.24 -2.83 -11.79
C ASP A 160 23.72 -1.39 -11.82
N ILE A 161 23.04 -0.95 -10.75
CA ILE A 161 22.35 0.33 -10.69
C ILE A 161 23.00 1.24 -9.65
N LEU A 162 24.29 1.55 -9.86
CA LEU A 162 24.88 2.70 -9.16
C LEU A 162 24.39 3.99 -9.84
N PRO A 163 23.68 4.87 -9.13
CA PRO A 163 23.31 6.15 -9.71
C PRO A 163 24.56 6.95 -10.03
N ASP A 164 24.54 7.58 -11.20
CA ASP A 164 25.57 8.53 -11.55
C ASP A 164 25.66 9.61 -10.48
N ARG A 165 26.89 9.95 -10.07
CA ARG A 165 27.17 10.94 -9.02
C ARG A 165 26.52 12.28 -9.38
N GLU A 166 26.46 12.62 -10.66
CA GLU A 166 25.78 13.85 -11.12
C GLU A 166 24.30 13.87 -10.75
N SER A 167 23.61 12.72 -10.70
CA SER A 167 22.20 12.63 -10.32
C SER A 167 22.00 12.94 -8.84
N ILE A 168 22.84 12.37 -7.98
CA ILE A 168 22.81 12.65 -6.53
C ILE A 168 23.19 14.11 -6.25
N ASP A 169 24.20 14.64 -6.94
CA ASP A 169 24.68 16.01 -6.73
C ASP A 169 23.61 17.07 -7.06
N GLN A 170 22.58 16.74 -7.86
CA GLN A 170 21.44 17.64 -8.09
C GLN A 170 20.66 17.96 -6.81
N PHE A 171 20.64 17.05 -5.84
CA PHE A 171 20.03 17.26 -4.53
C PHE A 171 20.83 18.25 -3.66
N THR A 172 22.09 18.57 -3.99
CA THR A 172 22.86 19.60 -3.28
C THR A 172 22.54 21.04 -3.70
N SER A 173 21.75 21.22 -4.76
CA SER A 173 21.51 22.55 -5.30
C SER A 173 20.85 23.48 -4.27
N LYS A 174 20.98 24.80 -4.46
CA LYS A 174 20.37 25.83 -3.57
C LYS A 174 18.88 25.58 -3.32
N PHE A 175 18.16 25.07 -4.32
CA PHE A 175 16.75 24.74 -4.19
C PHE A 175 16.47 23.77 -3.03
N TRP A 176 17.30 22.74 -2.84
CA TRP A 176 17.11 21.75 -1.80
C TRP A 176 17.66 22.21 -0.44
N THR A 177 18.85 22.81 -0.46
CA THR A 177 19.56 23.23 0.75
C THR A 177 18.90 24.43 1.45
N GLU A 178 18.36 25.39 0.70
CA GLU A 178 17.64 26.54 1.30
C GLU A 178 16.27 26.14 1.87
N GLN A 179 15.61 25.13 1.31
CA GLN A 179 14.30 24.66 1.77
C GLN A 179 14.38 23.78 3.00
N GLN A 180 15.58 23.33 3.40
CA GLN A 180 15.75 22.47 4.56
C GLN A 180 14.89 21.21 4.46
N TRP A 181 14.84 20.60 3.28
CA TRP A 181 14.16 19.32 3.09
C TRP A 181 15.10 18.16 3.40
N PHE A 182 14.48 17.04 3.77
CA PHE A 182 15.20 15.82 4.10
C PHE A 182 15.31 14.96 2.85
N PHE A 183 16.54 14.58 2.52
CA PHE A 183 16.83 13.57 1.51
C PHE A 183 17.84 12.58 2.06
N GLU A 184 17.57 11.30 1.90
CA GLU A 184 18.48 10.22 2.24
C GLU A 184 18.49 9.18 1.13
N PHE A 185 19.67 8.79 0.69
CA PHE A 185 19.94 7.73 -0.26
C PHE A 185 20.82 6.69 0.43
N LYS A 186 20.40 5.43 0.44
CA LYS A 186 21.14 4.31 1.01
C LYS A 186 21.35 3.25 -0.06
N ASN A 187 22.58 2.83 -0.24
CA ASN A 187 22.96 1.66 -1.02
C ASN A 187 23.67 0.71 -0.07
N GLU A 188 23.00 -0.38 0.33
CA GLU A 188 23.56 -1.33 1.31
C GLU A 188 24.76 -2.07 0.74
N ALA A 189 24.72 -2.36 -0.56
CA ALA A 189 25.69 -3.20 -1.24
C ALA A 189 27.05 -2.54 -1.33
N ALA A 190 27.04 -1.24 -1.62
CA ALA A 190 28.21 -0.38 -1.60
C ALA A 190 28.51 0.19 -0.21
N GLN A 191 27.69 -0.12 0.81
CA GLN A 191 27.75 0.46 2.15
C GLN A 191 27.81 2.00 2.14
N TYR A 192 27.09 2.60 1.19
CA TYR A 192 27.12 4.04 0.96
C TYR A 192 25.81 4.67 1.41
N VAL A 193 25.94 5.70 2.25
CA VAL A 193 24.81 6.53 2.68
C VAL A 193 25.10 7.97 2.30
N TYR A 194 24.19 8.54 1.52
CA TYR A 194 24.19 9.96 1.20
C TYR A 194 22.98 10.61 1.85
N SER A 195 23.20 11.71 2.56
CA SER A 195 22.10 12.43 3.21
C SER A 195 22.25 13.93 3.11
N ILE A 196 21.12 14.60 2.95
CA ILE A 196 20.97 16.04 3.08
C ILE A 196 20.00 16.27 4.23
N HIS A 197 20.57 16.69 5.35
CA HIS A 197 19.82 16.98 6.55
C HIS A 197 19.93 18.46 6.89
N PRO A 198 18.83 19.14 7.23
CA PRO A 198 18.87 20.54 7.64
C PRO A 198 19.56 20.75 8.99
N TYR A 199 19.56 19.70 9.82
CA TYR A 199 19.91 19.77 11.25
C TYR A 199 21.07 18.84 11.63
N ARG A 200 21.72 18.18 10.66
CA ARG A 200 22.96 17.44 10.86
C ARG A 200 24.03 18.02 9.94
N GLU A 201 25.21 18.29 10.48
CA GLU A 201 26.40 18.60 9.67
C GLU A 201 26.56 17.53 8.58
N ARG A 202 26.95 17.92 7.37
CA ARG A 202 27.08 16.99 6.24
C ARG A 202 28.13 15.92 6.58
N TRP A 203 27.69 14.70 6.83
CA TRP A 203 28.58 13.54 6.87
C TRP A 203 28.54 12.87 5.51
N TYR A 204 29.67 12.90 4.80
CA TYR A 204 29.96 11.92 3.76
C TYR A 204 30.71 10.80 4.48
N ASP A 205 30.02 9.80 4.99
CA ASP A 205 30.71 8.58 5.44
C ASP A 205 31.03 7.77 4.19
N TYR A 206 32.20 8.06 3.61
CA TYR A 206 32.87 7.12 2.72
C TYR A 206 33.40 5.99 3.59
N CYS A 207 32.64 4.91 3.71
CA CYS A 207 33.19 3.63 4.17
C CYS A 207 34.01 3.03 3.03
N GLU A 208 35.23 3.54 2.78
CA GLU A 208 36.26 2.75 2.12
C GLU A 208 36.66 1.62 3.09
N HIS A 209 35.93 0.51 3.05
CA HIS A 209 36.42 -0.72 3.67
C HIS A 209 37.46 -1.35 2.73
N ASP A 210 38.71 -1.10 3.08
CA ASP A 210 39.85 -1.93 2.72
C ASP A 210 39.46 -3.40 2.98
N ARG A 211 39.50 -4.23 1.92
CA ARG A 211 39.16 -5.65 1.98
C ARG A 211 40.12 -6.36 2.94
N ASN A 212 39.74 -6.49 4.20
CA ASN A 212 40.35 -7.47 5.10
C ASN A 212 39.26 -8.14 5.92
N ASP A 213 39.17 -9.45 5.71
CA ASP A 213 38.32 -10.40 6.40
C ASP A 213 38.33 -10.21 7.92
N VAL A 214 37.15 -9.95 8.51
CA VAL A 214 36.92 -10.23 9.93
C VAL A 214 35.50 -10.76 10.13
N TYR A 215 35.43 -12.04 10.49
CA TYR A 215 34.29 -12.74 11.07
C TYR A 215 33.62 -11.91 12.17
N VAL A 216 32.31 -11.72 12.09
CA VAL A 216 31.50 -11.18 13.21
C VAL A 216 30.78 -12.33 13.91
N ASN A 217 31.06 -12.42 15.21
CA ASN A 217 30.56 -13.34 16.21
C ASN A 217 29.03 -13.43 16.30
N GLU A 218 28.50 -14.66 16.26
CA GLU A 218 27.20 -15.05 16.79
C GLU A 218 27.21 -15.00 18.33
N SER A 219 26.86 -13.88 18.97
CA SER A 219 26.58 -13.90 20.42
C SER A 219 25.62 -12.80 20.92
N MET A 220 24.52 -12.54 20.22
CA MET A 220 23.43 -11.68 20.70
C MET A 220 22.04 -12.25 20.38
N LEU A 221 21.80 -13.53 20.69
CA LEU A 221 20.48 -14.18 20.58
C LEU A 221 20.05 -14.94 21.85
N GLN A 222 20.49 -14.49 23.04
CA GLN A 222 20.14 -15.15 24.29
C GLN A 222 19.53 -14.18 25.32
N GLN A 223 18.41 -13.53 24.99
CA GLN A 223 17.54 -12.93 26.02
C GLN A 223 16.11 -12.68 25.50
N ARG A 224 15.36 -13.76 25.26
CA ARG A 224 13.89 -13.70 25.10
C ARG A 224 13.24 -15.03 25.50
N SER A 225 13.10 -15.24 26.81
CA SER A 225 12.37 -16.37 27.38
C SER A 225 11.71 -15.95 28.70
N THR A 226 10.63 -15.16 28.61
CA THR A 226 9.62 -15.01 29.70
C THR A 226 8.31 -14.34 29.25
N TYR A 227 7.90 -14.50 27.99
CA TYR A 227 6.66 -13.87 27.47
C TYR A 227 5.65 -14.85 26.83
N LEU A 228 5.90 -16.16 26.86
CA LEU A 228 5.14 -17.11 26.05
C LEU A 228 4.07 -17.94 26.78
N ASP A 229 3.91 -17.81 28.09
CA ASP A 229 2.88 -18.58 28.82
C ASP A 229 1.54 -17.85 28.99
N ILE A 230 1.44 -16.56 28.64
CA ILE A 230 0.17 -15.81 28.72
C ILE A 230 -0.70 -16.00 27.47
N PHE A 231 -0.11 -16.38 26.33
CA PHE A 231 -0.87 -16.50 25.06
C PHE A 231 -1.49 -17.88 24.80
N ARG A 232 -1.13 -18.91 25.56
CA ARG A 232 -1.59 -20.29 25.30
C ARG A 232 -2.95 -20.67 25.91
N GLN A 233 -3.60 -19.79 26.69
CA GLN A 233 -4.93 -20.07 27.26
C GLN A 233 -6.11 -19.34 26.59
N GLN A 234 -5.90 -18.57 25.51
CA GLN A 234 -6.99 -17.76 24.90
C GLN A 234 -7.42 -18.18 23.48
N ALA A 235 -6.90 -19.29 22.94
CA ALA A 235 -7.19 -19.73 21.57
C ALA A 235 -8.21 -20.89 21.49
N THR A 236 -9.27 -20.83 22.30
CA THR A 236 -10.42 -21.74 22.19
C THR A 236 -11.72 -20.97 22.40
N THR A 237 -12.06 -20.10 21.45
CA THR A 237 -13.43 -19.74 21.02
C THR A 237 -13.33 -18.70 19.91
N ASN A 238 -13.72 -19.08 18.69
CA ASN A 238 -13.83 -18.19 17.55
C ASN A 238 -14.99 -17.20 17.80
N ALA A 239 -14.70 -16.07 18.43
CA ALA A 239 -15.61 -14.96 18.57
C ALA A 239 -14.88 -13.67 18.18
N CYS A 240 -15.43 -12.99 17.18
CA CYS A 240 -15.10 -11.62 16.78
C CYS A 240 -14.81 -10.76 18.02
N ARG A 241 -13.61 -10.20 18.11
CA ARG A 241 -13.28 -9.20 19.15
C ARG A 241 -13.52 -7.83 18.54
N SER A 242 -14.75 -7.34 18.64
CA SER A 242 -15.02 -5.91 18.47
C SER A 242 -14.92 -5.21 19.82
N SER A 243 -14.38 -3.99 19.81
CA SER A 243 -14.41 -3.14 21.00
C SER A 243 -14.96 -1.77 20.61
N ILE A 244 -15.83 -1.24 21.46
CA ILE A 244 -16.48 0.06 21.24
C ILE A 244 -16.13 0.95 22.41
N SER A 245 -15.49 2.07 22.13
CA SER A 245 -15.46 3.22 23.03
C SER A 245 -16.37 4.32 22.46
N ARG A 246 -16.68 5.34 23.26
CA ARG A 246 -17.61 6.43 22.85
C ARG A 246 -17.25 7.12 21.52
N SER A 247 -16.02 6.99 21.01
CA SER A 247 -15.60 7.62 19.74
C SER A 247 -14.90 6.69 18.76
N GLN A 248 -14.54 5.47 19.16
CA GLN A 248 -13.74 4.55 18.35
C GLN A 248 -14.36 3.16 18.33
N PHE A 249 -14.48 2.61 17.13
CA PHE A 249 -14.85 1.24 16.88
C PHE A 249 -13.66 0.51 16.28
N THR A 250 -13.30 -0.65 16.85
CA THR A 250 -12.23 -1.51 16.33
C THR A 250 -12.78 -2.87 15.95
N ILE A 251 -12.52 -3.28 14.71
CA ILE A 251 -12.82 -4.62 14.19
C ILE A 251 -11.51 -5.40 14.16
N GLY A 252 -11.38 -6.40 15.03
CA GLY A 252 -10.18 -7.23 15.12
C GLY A 252 -10.36 -8.62 14.51
N PHE A 253 -9.28 -9.16 13.93
CA PHE A 253 -9.10 -10.60 13.69
C PHE A 253 -10.10 -11.25 12.72
N TYR A 254 -10.39 -10.62 11.58
CA TYR A 254 -11.19 -11.26 10.53
C TYR A 254 -10.30 -11.93 9.47
N PRO A 255 -10.47 -13.24 9.19
CA PRO A 255 -9.81 -13.90 8.07
C PRO A 255 -10.26 -13.28 6.73
N PRO A 256 -9.41 -13.27 5.69
CA PRO A 256 -9.72 -12.71 4.38
C PRO A 256 -11.07 -13.19 3.81
N ASP A 257 -11.37 -14.48 3.95
CA ASP A 257 -12.56 -15.13 3.38
C ASP A 257 -13.89 -14.58 3.92
N PHE A 258 -13.85 -13.87 5.06
CA PHE A 258 -15.04 -13.30 5.68
C PHE A 258 -15.29 -11.84 5.26
N TRP A 259 -14.35 -11.18 4.58
CA TRP A 259 -14.54 -9.82 4.07
C TRP A 259 -15.35 -9.84 2.77
N ASN A 260 -16.66 -10.04 2.88
CA ASN A 260 -17.60 -10.03 1.78
C ASN A 260 -18.78 -9.08 2.05
N LEU A 261 -19.66 -8.87 1.07
CA LEU A 261 -20.81 -7.97 1.22
C LEU A 261 -21.76 -8.41 2.35
N SER A 262 -21.91 -9.71 2.61
CA SER A 262 -22.76 -10.18 3.72
C SER A 262 -22.24 -9.74 5.09
N PHE A 263 -20.93 -9.62 5.28
CA PHE A 263 -20.37 -9.07 6.51
C PHE A 263 -20.81 -7.62 6.73
N ILE A 264 -20.87 -6.83 5.65
CA ILE A 264 -21.34 -5.45 5.72
C ILE A 264 -22.80 -5.39 6.10
N ASP A 265 -23.64 -6.26 5.53
CA ASP A 265 -25.05 -6.35 5.88
C ASP A 265 -25.24 -6.67 7.37
N ASP A 266 -24.47 -7.63 7.90
CA ASP A 266 -24.50 -8.00 9.32
C ASP A 266 -24.06 -6.84 10.23
N MET A 267 -23.05 -6.07 9.79
CA MET A 267 -22.48 -4.96 10.57
C MET A 267 -23.22 -3.64 10.39
N LYS A 268 -24.08 -3.52 9.37
CA LYS A 268 -24.76 -2.27 9.00
C LYS A 268 -25.53 -1.66 10.16
N PHE A 269 -26.22 -2.48 10.94
CA PHE A 269 -26.95 -2.02 12.11
C PHE A 269 -26.01 -1.43 13.17
N SER A 270 -24.91 -2.11 13.47
CA SER A 270 -23.88 -1.64 14.40
C SER A 270 -23.26 -0.32 13.94
N PHE A 271 -23.04 -0.16 12.63
CA PHE A 271 -22.52 1.06 12.02
C PHE A 271 -23.48 2.24 12.09
N LEU A 272 -24.78 2.00 11.91
CA LEU A 272 -25.79 3.05 11.93
C LEU A 272 -26.13 3.52 13.35
N GLU A 273 -26.13 2.61 14.32
CA GLU A 273 -26.44 2.96 15.71
C GLU A 273 -25.27 3.61 16.45
N ALA A 274 -24.03 3.24 16.10
CA ALA A 274 -22.88 3.66 16.86
C ALA A 274 -22.38 5.05 16.41
N GLN A 275 -22.39 6.01 17.35
CA GLN A 275 -21.91 7.38 17.14
C GLN A 275 -20.37 7.48 17.24
N PHE A 276 -19.64 6.61 16.56
CA PHE A 276 -18.18 6.70 16.52
C PHE A 276 -17.71 7.62 15.38
N ASN A 277 -16.52 8.19 15.54
CA ASN A 277 -15.89 9.05 14.53
C ASN A 277 -14.55 8.51 14.05
N HIS A 278 -14.09 7.40 14.62
CA HIS A 278 -12.89 6.68 14.20
C HIS A 278 -13.20 5.19 14.09
N LEU A 279 -12.79 4.59 12.98
CA LEU A 279 -12.89 3.17 12.68
C LEU A 279 -11.50 2.62 12.45
N SER A 280 -11.13 1.58 13.19
CA SER A 280 -9.91 0.83 13.00
C SER A 280 -10.25 -0.61 12.61
N ILE A 281 -9.78 -1.04 11.44
CA ILE A 281 -9.98 -2.40 10.95
C ILE A 281 -8.62 -3.10 10.99
N GLN A 282 -8.56 -4.23 11.68
CA GLN A 282 -7.39 -5.09 11.73
C GLN A 282 -7.67 -6.33 10.91
N CYS A 283 -7.18 -6.34 9.68
CA CYS A 283 -7.39 -7.39 8.70
C CYS A 283 -6.05 -7.82 8.11
N ARG A 284 -6.04 -8.85 7.27
CA ARG A 284 -4.86 -9.14 6.43
C ARG A 284 -4.98 -8.42 5.09
N GLU A 285 -6.14 -8.55 4.48
CA GLU A 285 -6.53 -7.96 3.20
C GLU A 285 -7.97 -7.45 3.33
N THR A 286 -8.33 -6.39 2.60
CA THR A 286 -9.70 -5.90 2.49
C THR A 286 -9.95 -5.48 1.05
N PRO A 287 -10.92 -6.10 0.36
CA PRO A 287 -11.29 -5.69 -0.98
C PRO A 287 -11.68 -4.21 -1.02
N VAL A 288 -11.22 -3.47 -2.03
CA VAL A 288 -11.46 -2.02 -2.11
C VAL A 288 -12.94 -1.68 -2.25
N ASP A 289 -13.72 -2.48 -2.97
CA ASP A 289 -15.17 -2.27 -3.10
C ASP A 289 -15.85 -2.31 -1.73
N LEU A 290 -15.39 -3.21 -0.86
CA LEU A 290 -15.89 -3.33 0.51
C LEU A 290 -15.54 -2.11 1.36
N LEU A 291 -14.32 -1.59 1.18
CA LEU A 291 -13.87 -0.40 1.87
C LEU A 291 -14.67 0.83 1.44
N ILE A 292 -14.97 0.95 0.15
CA ILE A 292 -15.81 2.02 -0.39
C ILE A 292 -17.22 1.94 0.22
N GLU A 293 -17.80 0.74 0.31
CA GLU A 293 -19.10 0.52 0.95
C GLU A 293 -19.09 0.97 2.42
N ILE A 294 -18.05 0.61 3.19
CA ILE A 294 -17.86 1.06 4.58
C ILE A 294 -17.81 2.59 4.66
N ILE A 295 -17.07 3.23 3.74
CA ILE A 295 -16.92 4.68 3.67
C ILE A 295 -18.28 5.35 3.42
N HIS A 296 -19.16 4.75 2.60
CA HIS A 296 -20.50 5.26 2.32
C HIS A 296 -21.49 5.03 3.47
N LEU A 297 -21.37 3.91 4.18
CA LEU A 297 -22.23 3.58 5.32
C LEU A 297 -21.96 4.45 6.55
N LEU A 298 -20.78 5.06 6.64
CA LEU A 298 -20.34 5.82 7.81
C LEU A 298 -20.12 7.30 7.48
N PRO A 299 -21.17 8.07 7.18
CA PRO A 299 -21.04 9.45 6.71
C PRO A 299 -20.46 10.41 7.76
N GLN A 300 -20.47 10.05 9.05
CA GLN A 300 -19.93 10.87 10.14
C GLN A 300 -18.49 10.49 10.54
N LEU A 301 -17.91 9.48 9.86
CA LEU A 301 -16.58 8.99 10.15
C LEU A 301 -15.54 10.07 9.81
N LYS A 302 -14.70 10.44 10.78
CA LYS A 302 -13.62 11.41 10.60
C LYS A 302 -12.28 10.75 10.34
N SER A 303 -12.11 9.50 10.78
CA SER A 303 -10.86 8.77 10.69
C SER A 303 -11.11 7.31 10.38
N LEU A 304 -10.36 6.77 9.42
CA LEU A 304 -10.37 5.37 9.04
C LEU A 304 -8.94 4.85 9.02
N GLU A 305 -8.69 3.77 9.74
CA GLU A 305 -7.41 3.09 9.80
C GLU A 305 -7.59 1.63 9.43
N LEU A 306 -6.82 1.17 8.45
CA LEU A 306 -6.70 -0.23 8.06
C LEU A 306 -5.32 -0.69 8.49
N SER A 307 -5.26 -1.75 9.28
CA SER A 307 -4.02 -2.27 9.82
C SER A 307 -3.84 -3.73 9.48
N SER A 308 -2.68 -4.05 8.88
CA SER A 308 -2.25 -5.43 8.69
C SER A 308 -2.06 -6.06 10.06
N LEU A 309 -2.76 -7.16 10.32
CA LEU A 309 -2.42 -8.01 11.45
C LEU A 309 -0.95 -8.40 11.35
N PRO A 310 -0.18 -8.35 12.45
CA PRO A 310 1.19 -8.84 12.42
C PRO A 310 1.13 -10.29 11.95
N LEU A 311 1.83 -10.61 10.87
CA LEU A 311 2.09 -11.98 10.48
C LEU A 311 2.78 -12.60 11.70
N ALA A 312 2.03 -13.36 12.52
CA ALA A 312 2.64 -14.22 13.51
C ALA A 312 3.49 -15.16 12.69
N HIS A 313 4.80 -14.88 12.61
CA HIS A 313 5.74 -15.64 11.80
C HIS A 313 5.43 -17.11 12.05
N SER A 314 5.04 -17.79 10.97
CA SER A 314 4.69 -19.20 10.96
C SER A 314 5.92 -19.97 11.42
N LEU A 315 6.01 -20.18 12.73
CA LEU A 315 7.04 -20.96 13.43
C LEU A 315 6.92 -22.47 13.15
N LEU A 316 6.41 -22.87 11.98
CA LEU A 316 6.04 -24.26 11.68
C LEU A 316 6.86 -24.95 10.58
N ASP A 317 7.90 -24.32 10.01
CA ASP A 317 8.67 -24.96 8.92
C ASP A 317 10.12 -25.34 9.24
N SER A 318 10.53 -25.40 10.51
CA SER A 318 11.88 -25.84 10.87
C SER A 318 11.99 -27.32 11.33
N SER A 319 11.01 -28.18 11.03
CA SER A 319 11.06 -29.62 11.39
C SER A 319 10.99 -30.56 10.20
N SER A 320 11.80 -30.34 9.17
CA SER A 320 12.09 -31.37 8.16
C SER A 320 13.50 -31.28 7.61
N LEU A 321 14.51 -31.27 8.49
CA LEU A 321 15.90 -31.59 8.16
C LEU A 321 16.45 -32.51 9.25
N SER A 322 16.10 -33.80 9.17
CA SER A 322 16.93 -34.84 9.77
C SER A 322 16.84 -36.11 8.94
N ASN A 323 18.03 -36.62 8.61
CA ASN A 323 18.35 -37.97 8.14
C ASN A 323 18.34 -38.16 6.62
N ASN A 324 19.47 -37.85 6.00
CA ASN A 324 20.13 -38.76 5.07
C ASN A 324 21.65 -38.53 5.14
N HIS A 325 22.31 -39.26 6.04
CA HIS A 325 23.75 -39.45 6.03
C HIS A 325 24.03 -40.93 6.28
N ASP A 326 24.54 -41.60 5.24
CA ASP A 326 25.17 -42.93 5.15
C ASP A 326 24.81 -43.51 3.76
N MET A 327 25.70 -44.06 2.94
CA MET A 327 27.13 -44.27 3.02
C MET A 327 27.66 -44.45 1.58
N ASP A 328 28.93 -44.14 1.47
CA ASP A 328 29.80 -44.15 0.29
C ASP A 328 30.15 -45.55 -0.25
N LYS A 329 30.75 -45.56 -1.46
CA LYS A 329 31.56 -46.61 -2.13
C LYS A 329 30.87 -47.55 -3.13
N ASP A 330 31.15 -47.38 -4.42
CA ASP A 330 32.32 -48.05 -5.03
C ASP A 330 32.59 -47.61 -6.49
N ALA A 331 33.88 -47.59 -6.81
CA ALA A 331 34.48 -47.14 -8.06
C ALA A 331 34.42 -48.18 -9.20
N LYS A 332 34.44 -47.70 -10.46
CA LYS A 332 35.35 -48.24 -11.51
C LYS A 332 35.33 -47.45 -12.83
N THR A 333 36.48 -46.83 -13.11
CA THR A 333 37.25 -46.78 -14.37
C THR A 333 36.59 -47.11 -15.72
N LYS A 334 36.80 -46.21 -16.69
CA LYS A 334 37.47 -46.38 -18.01
C LYS A 334 36.81 -45.44 -19.02
N ASP A 335 37.39 -44.98 -20.10
CA ASP A 335 38.74 -44.81 -20.67
C ASP A 335 38.44 -44.25 -22.09
N GLU A 336 39.40 -43.56 -22.70
CA GLU A 336 39.44 -43.21 -24.14
C GLU A 336 38.39 -42.21 -24.64
N GLY A 337 38.67 -41.17 -25.42
CA GLY A 337 39.81 -40.82 -26.27
C GLY A 337 39.25 -39.93 -27.40
N GLY A 338 40.05 -39.06 -28.01
CA GLY A 338 39.70 -38.48 -29.32
C GLY A 338 39.87 -36.97 -29.50
N THR A 339 41.12 -36.59 -29.68
CA THR A 339 41.67 -35.56 -30.61
C THR A 339 40.75 -34.94 -31.68
N ASN A 340 40.83 -33.61 -31.86
CA ASN A 340 41.28 -32.89 -33.08
C ASN A 340 40.78 -31.42 -33.02
N LEU A 341 41.63 -30.40 -32.88
CA LEU A 341 42.39 -29.72 -33.96
C LEU A 341 41.58 -29.46 -35.23
N LYS A 342 41.19 -28.20 -35.45
CA LYS A 342 41.69 -27.41 -36.58
C LYS A 342 41.28 -25.94 -36.49
N ASP A 343 42.32 -25.12 -36.65
CA ASP A 343 42.29 -23.75 -37.11
C ASP A 343 41.50 -23.60 -38.41
N ASP A 344 40.91 -22.43 -38.64
CA ASP A 344 41.22 -21.66 -39.85
C ASP A 344 40.76 -20.20 -39.69
N ALA A 345 41.68 -19.33 -40.07
CA ALA A 345 41.53 -17.90 -40.20
C ALA A 345 41.06 -17.53 -41.63
N ASN A 346 40.59 -16.28 -41.73
CA ASN A 346 40.61 -15.37 -42.88
C ASN A 346 39.28 -15.00 -43.58
N ASN A 347 39.20 -13.67 -43.73
CA ASN A 347 38.40 -12.79 -44.58
C ASN A 347 36.98 -12.42 -44.16
#